data_AF-A0A7W7VE40-F1
#
_entry.id   AF-A0A7W7VE40-F1
#
_cell.length_a   1.000
_cell.length_b   1.000
_cell.length_c   1.000
_cell.angle_alpha   90.00
_cell.angle_beta   90.00
_cell.angle_gamma   90.00
#
_symmetry.space_group_name_H-M   'P 1'
#
loop_
_entity.id
_entity.type
_entity.pdbx_description
1 polymer ?
#
loop_
_entity_poly.entity_id
_entity_poly.type
_entity_poly.pdbx_seq_one_letter_code
_entity_poly.pdbx_strand_id
1 'polypeptide(L)'
;MRFRRKSGASTLSSPVVESTVDIDAFARAVDPARLDEEQFVQLIDVLDMLGRVGTGIELAAMRTDTFVWFVSRASTTQLEHLMTHPHLRLVVFEEIFRRMGEHLDPVKAASLSAVVHWRLSGGAGAGGYDRYETVIDNGTCTSGQAPTADARVTLTLSPTDFLRAVTGSVNVAMLFMRGKVKVKGDIAFAAGLINYFDLPRPAQ
;
A
#
# COMPACT_ATOMS: atom_id res chain seq x y z
N MET A 1 -33.87 20.20 40.49
CA MET A 1 -32.69 19.33 40.70
C MET A 1 -32.31 18.71 39.36
N ARG A 2 -31.28 19.21 38.67
CA ARG A 2 -30.84 18.71 37.34
C ARG A 2 -29.45 18.09 37.50
N PHE A 3 -29.35 16.78 37.28
CA PHE A 3 -28.08 16.05 37.28
C PHE A 3 -27.33 16.29 35.97
N ARG A 4 -26.12 16.82 36.06
CA ARG A 4 -25.18 17.02 34.95
C ARG A 4 -24.19 15.85 34.97
N ARG A 5 -24.34 14.87 34.07
CA ARG A 5 -23.30 13.85 33.80
C ARG A 5 -22.19 14.51 32.99
N LYS A 6 -20.98 14.62 33.57
CA LYS A 6 -19.74 14.85 32.80
C LYS A 6 -19.33 13.51 32.19
N SER A 7 -19.31 13.43 30.87
CA SER A 7 -18.68 12.34 30.14
C SER A 7 -17.16 12.60 30.13
N GLY A 8 -16.40 11.75 30.82
CA GLY A 8 -14.94 11.73 30.70
C GLY A 8 -14.57 10.83 29.53
N ALA A 9 -14.14 11.43 28.42
CA ALA A 9 -13.46 10.70 27.37
C ALA A 9 -12.00 10.49 27.84
N SER A 10 -11.67 9.26 28.21
CA SER A 10 -10.31 8.83 28.48
C SER A 10 -9.70 8.30 27.19
N THR A 11 -9.05 9.17 26.42
CA THR A 11 -8.14 8.76 25.34
C THR A 11 -6.82 8.35 25.98
N LEU A 12 -6.70 7.06 26.30
CA LEU A 12 -5.40 6.43 26.56
C LEU A 12 -4.72 6.28 25.20
N SER A 13 -3.92 7.27 24.81
CA SER A 13 -2.93 7.08 23.76
C SER A 13 -1.86 6.16 24.33
N SER A 14 -1.74 4.96 23.78
CA SER A 14 -0.62 4.08 24.09
C SER A 14 0.70 4.80 23.79
N PRO A 15 1.74 4.65 24.63
CA PRO A 15 3.04 5.23 24.34
C PRO A 15 3.63 4.56 23.10
N VAL A 16 3.95 5.36 22.08
CA VAL A 16 4.80 4.94 20.97
C VAL A 16 6.17 4.70 21.58
N VAL A 17 6.57 3.43 21.70
CA VAL A 17 7.94 3.08 22.05
C VAL A 17 8.80 3.47 20.85
N GLU A 18 9.56 4.56 20.97
CA GLU A 18 10.64 4.86 20.02
C GLU A 18 11.63 3.69 20.08
N SER A 19 11.60 2.83 19.07
CA SER A 19 12.55 1.74 18.95
C SER A 19 13.93 2.34 18.66
N THR A 20 14.95 1.90 19.39
CA THR A 20 16.34 2.30 19.11
C THR A 20 16.92 1.54 17.92
N VAL A 21 16.12 0.69 17.27
CA VAL A 21 16.55 -0.19 16.19
C VAL A 21 16.30 0.52 14.87
N ASP A 22 17.38 0.73 14.13
CA ASP A 22 17.32 1.26 12.77
C ASP A 22 16.75 0.19 11.83
N ILE A 23 15.42 0.23 11.64
CA ILE A 23 14.70 -0.69 10.75
C ILE A 23 15.16 -0.55 9.29
N ASP A 24 15.59 0.64 8.89
CA ASP A 24 16.06 0.92 7.55
C ASP A 24 17.43 0.27 7.28
N ALA A 25 18.31 0.26 8.29
CA ALA A 25 19.57 -0.46 8.25
C ALA A 25 19.35 -1.98 8.28
N PHE A 26 18.43 -2.47 9.12
CA PHE A 26 18.07 -3.89 9.16
C PHE A 26 17.55 -4.36 7.79
N ALA A 27 16.60 -3.64 7.20
CA ALA A 27 16.03 -3.98 5.90
C ALA A 27 17.11 -4.04 4.82
N ARG A 28 18.07 -3.11 4.79
CA ARG A 28 19.19 -3.13 3.83
C ARG A 28 20.20 -4.25 4.08
N ALA A 29 20.32 -4.74 5.31
CA ALA A 29 21.21 -5.86 5.64
C ALA A 29 20.64 -7.22 5.20
N VAL A 30 19.32 -7.32 5.06
CA VAL A 30 18.64 -8.51 4.56
C VAL A 30 18.37 -8.36 3.07
N ASP A 31 19.01 -9.18 2.24
CA ASP A 31 18.74 -9.20 0.79
C ASP A 31 17.59 -10.16 0.49
N PRO A 32 16.40 -9.68 0.06
CA PRO A 32 15.26 -10.55 -0.25
C PRO A 32 15.56 -11.58 -1.34
N ALA A 33 16.48 -11.26 -2.26
CA ALA A 33 16.85 -12.17 -3.34
C ALA A 33 17.62 -13.42 -2.87
N ARG A 34 18.08 -13.44 -1.62
CA ARG A 34 18.76 -14.58 -0.99
C ARG A 34 17.81 -15.50 -0.21
N LEU A 35 16.55 -15.11 -0.07
CA LEU A 35 15.52 -15.89 0.61
C LEU A 35 14.75 -16.72 -0.41
N ASP A 36 14.29 -17.91 -0.02
CA ASP A 36 13.23 -18.60 -0.77
C ASP A 36 11.85 -17.95 -0.50
N GLU A 37 10.79 -18.50 -1.10
CA GLU A 37 9.42 -17.99 -0.93
C GLU A 37 8.94 -18.07 0.53
N GLU A 38 9.20 -19.18 1.22
CA GLU A 38 8.75 -19.39 2.60
C GLU A 38 9.48 -18.46 3.56
N GLN A 39 10.81 -18.34 3.42
CA GLN A 39 11.65 -17.45 4.21
C GLN A 39 11.28 -15.98 4.02
N PHE A 40 10.97 -15.57 2.79
CA PHE A 40 10.51 -14.21 2.51
C PHE A 40 9.19 -13.91 3.22
N VAL A 41 8.20 -14.81 3.12
CA VAL A 41 6.91 -14.65 3.81
C VAL A 41 7.11 -14.65 5.33
N GLN A 42 7.93 -15.55 5.86
CA GLN A 42 8.24 -15.62 7.29
C GLN A 42 8.87 -14.32 7.81
N LEU A 43 9.76 -13.68 7.04
CA LEU A 43 10.35 -12.40 7.41
C LEU A 43 9.28 -11.31 7.53
N ILE A 44 8.36 -11.23 6.57
CA ILE A 44 7.25 -10.27 6.60
C ILE A 44 6.31 -10.54 7.79
N ASP A 45 6.02 -11.81 8.06
CA ASP A 45 5.20 -12.21 9.21
C ASP A 45 5.83 -11.82 10.55
N VAL A 46 7.15 -12.00 10.68
CA VAL A 46 7.89 -11.57 11.88
C VAL A 46 7.82 -10.06 12.03
N LEU A 47 7.99 -9.28 10.96
CA LEU A 47 7.87 -7.82 11.01
C LEU A 47 6.46 -7.35 11.38
N ASP A 48 5.41 -8.00 10.86
CA ASP A 48 4.02 -7.74 11.26
C ASP A 48 3.79 -8.05 12.75
N MET A 49 4.24 -9.22 13.20
CA MET A 49 4.13 -9.64 14.59
C MET A 49 4.83 -8.63 15.53
N LEU A 50 6.05 -8.22 15.19
CA LEU A 50 6.84 -7.25 15.94
C LEU A 50 6.18 -5.86 16.00
N GLY A 51 5.54 -5.42 14.91
CA GLY A 51 4.72 -4.21 14.88
C GLY A 51 3.51 -4.30 15.81
N ARG A 52 2.76 -5.40 15.73
CA ARG A 52 1.56 -5.62 16.57
C ARG A 52 1.84 -5.68 18.08
N VAL A 53 3.03 -6.13 18.49
CA VAL A 53 3.45 -6.11 19.90
C VAL A 53 4.07 -4.78 20.34
N GLY A 54 4.16 -3.79 19.43
CA GLY A 54 4.60 -2.44 19.74
C GLY A 54 6.11 -2.28 19.88
N THR A 55 6.91 -3.10 19.19
CA THR A 55 8.38 -2.99 19.24
C THR A 55 8.93 -1.83 18.41
N GLY A 56 8.12 -1.24 17.52
CA GLY A 56 8.56 -0.25 16.53
C GLY A 56 9.44 -0.83 15.41
N ILE A 57 9.50 -2.16 15.27
CA ILE A 57 10.18 -2.87 14.18
C ILE A 57 9.11 -3.46 13.27
N GLU A 58 8.72 -2.72 12.24
CA GLU A 58 7.61 -3.07 11.35
C GLU A 58 7.76 -2.44 9.95
N LEU A 59 6.94 -2.89 8.99
CA LEU A 59 6.93 -2.33 7.63
C LEU A 59 6.58 -0.83 7.61
N ALA A 60 5.64 -0.39 8.45
CA ALA A 60 5.19 0.99 8.52
C ALA A 60 6.30 1.95 9.00
N ALA A 61 7.22 1.47 9.83
CA ALA A 61 8.34 2.25 10.35
C ALA A 61 9.46 2.47 9.30
N MET A 62 9.48 1.70 8.21
CA MET A 62 10.49 1.87 7.15
C MET A 62 10.26 3.15 6.35
N ARG A 63 11.34 3.79 5.91
CA ARG A 63 11.25 4.84 4.88
C ARG A 63 10.74 4.29 3.55
N THR A 64 10.07 5.12 2.75
CA THR A 64 9.48 4.67 1.48
C THR A 64 10.51 4.19 0.48
N ASP A 65 11.69 4.81 0.42
CA ASP A 65 12.75 4.32 -0.46
C ASP A 65 13.29 2.95 -0.02
N THR A 66 13.39 2.69 1.28
CA THR A 66 13.77 1.39 1.82
C THR A 66 12.72 0.33 1.50
N PHE A 67 11.43 0.65 1.72
CA PHE A 67 10.32 -0.24 1.38
C PHE A 67 10.29 -0.58 -0.11
N VAL A 68 10.40 0.45 -0.98
CA VAL A 68 10.44 0.29 -2.43
C VAL A 68 11.63 -0.58 -2.85
N TRP A 69 12.81 -0.31 -2.29
CA TRP A 69 14.00 -1.13 -2.54
C TRP A 69 13.75 -2.58 -2.14
N PHE A 70 13.24 -2.83 -0.92
CA PHE A 70 13.00 -4.17 -0.41
C PHE A 70 12.03 -4.96 -1.29
N VAL A 71 10.89 -4.37 -1.67
CA VAL A 71 9.92 -5.00 -2.57
C VAL A 71 10.51 -5.20 -3.98
N SER A 72 11.35 -4.28 -4.47
CA SER A 72 11.98 -4.41 -5.79
C SER A 72 12.98 -5.58 -5.87
N ARG A 73 13.57 -5.98 -4.73
CA ARG A 73 14.48 -7.13 -4.63
C ARG A 73 13.75 -8.47 -4.60
N ALA A 74 12.46 -8.48 -4.26
CA ALA A 74 11.69 -9.71 -4.20
C ALA A 74 11.38 -10.26 -5.61
N SER A 75 11.49 -11.59 -5.74
CA SER A 75 11.12 -12.32 -6.95
C SER A 75 9.61 -12.26 -7.19
N THR A 76 9.17 -12.57 -8.41
CA THR A 76 7.72 -12.68 -8.70
C THR A 76 7.06 -13.75 -7.83
N THR A 77 7.71 -14.90 -7.64
CA THR A 77 7.18 -16.03 -6.86
C THR A 77 7.09 -15.70 -5.38
N GLN A 78 8.06 -14.98 -4.83
CA GLN A 78 8.02 -14.47 -3.45
C GLN A 78 6.83 -13.55 -3.22
N LEU A 79 6.61 -12.58 -4.12
CA LEU A 79 5.47 -11.67 -4.03
C LEU A 79 4.15 -12.41 -4.21
N GLU A 80 4.07 -13.36 -5.16
CA GLU A 80 2.87 -14.19 -5.33
C GLU A 80 2.55 -15.00 -4.07
N HIS A 81 3.56 -15.63 -3.45
CA HIS A 81 3.39 -16.39 -2.21
C HIS A 81 2.97 -15.48 -1.03
N LEU A 82 3.58 -14.30 -0.90
CA LEU A 82 3.15 -13.32 0.11
C LEU A 82 1.68 -12.91 -0.08
N MET A 83 1.25 -12.74 -1.33
CA MET A 83 -0.11 -12.31 -1.64
C MET A 83 -1.16 -13.42 -1.50
N THR A 84 -0.78 -14.71 -1.37
CA THR A 84 -1.73 -15.76 -0.98
C THR A 84 -1.99 -15.78 0.53
N HIS A 85 -1.14 -15.14 1.33
CA HIS A 85 -1.29 -15.10 2.78
C HIS A 85 -2.47 -14.18 3.20
N PRO A 86 -3.52 -14.69 3.88
CA PRO A 86 -4.76 -13.94 4.12
C PRO A 86 -4.59 -12.65 4.92
N HIS A 87 -3.73 -12.68 5.95
CA HIS A 87 -3.43 -11.51 6.79
C HIS A 87 -2.43 -10.55 6.13
N LEU A 88 -1.21 -11.04 5.85
CA LEU A 88 -0.11 -10.20 5.35
C LEU A 88 -0.41 -9.47 4.05
N ARG A 89 -1.23 -10.02 3.13
CA ARG A 89 -1.62 -9.28 1.92
C ARG A 89 -2.35 -7.98 2.24
N LEU A 90 -3.21 -7.97 3.27
CA LEU A 90 -3.95 -6.79 3.69
C LEU A 90 -3.02 -5.76 4.34
N VAL A 91 -2.12 -6.21 5.21
CA VAL A 91 -1.08 -5.38 5.84
C VAL A 91 -0.27 -4.65 4.77
N VAL A 92 0.16 -5.38 3.73
CA VAL A 92 0.93 -4.81 2.62
C VAL A 92 0.11 -3.81 1.80
N PHE A 93 -1.16 -4.09 1.51
CA PHE A 93 -2.00 -3.15 0.77
C PHE A 93 -2.26 -1.87 1.57
N GLU A 94 -2.60 -1.98 2.85
CA GLU A 94 -2.80 -0.83 3.73
C GLU A 94 -1.57 0.05 3.74
N GLU A 95 -0.39 -0.56 3.84
CA GLU A 95 0.88 0.16 3.85
C GLU A 95 1.16 0.88 2.51
N ILE A 96 0.85 0.23 1.39
CA ILE A 96 1.00 0.85 0.06
C ILE A 96 0.05 2.01 -0.12
N PHE A 97 -1.23 1.86 0.21
CA PHE A 97 -2.21 2.92 0.04
C PHE A 97 -1.92 4.11 0.96
N ARG A 98 -1.43 3.85 2.17
CA ARG A 98 -0.92 4.88 3.08
C ARG A 98 0.23 5.66 2.43
N ARG A 99 1.26 4.96 1.93
CA ARG A 99 2.41 5.59 1.26
C ARG A 99 2.02 6.31 -0.04
N MET A 100 1.08 5.79 -0.82
CA MET A 100 0.57 6.49 -2.00
C MET A 100 -0.02 7.85 -1.61
N GLY A 101 -0.76 7.93 -0.50
CA GLY A 101 -1.26 9.19 0.03
C GLY A 101 -0.15 10.18 0.40
N GLU A 102 0.91 9.70 1.06
CA GLU A 102 2.07 10.53 1.45
C GLU A 102 2.87 11.06 0.26
N HIS A 103 2.85 10.34 -0.85
CA HIS A 103 3.63 10.67 -2.05
C HIS A 103 2.80 11.39 -3.12
N LEU A 104 1.56 11.80 -2.84
CA LEU A 104 0.82 12.66 -3.75
C LEU A 104 1.54 14.01 -3.89
N ASP A 105 1.77 14.46 -5.11
CA ASP A 105 2.23 15.83 -5.41
C ASP A 105 1.03 16.79 -5.29
N PRO A 106 0.95 17.61 -4.24
CA PRO A 106 -0.23 18.44 -3.98
C PRO A 106 -0.38 19.56 -5.02
N VAL A 107 0.70 19.95 -5.69
CA VAL A 107 0.68 21.00 -6.73
C VAL A 107 0.12 20.43 -8.02
N LYS A 108 0.60 19.25 -8.45
CA LYS A 108 0.05 18.59 -9.66
C LYS A 108 -1.40 18.16 -9.47
N ALA A 109 -1.77 17.75 -8.25
CA ALA A 109 -3.12 17.30 -7.93
C ALA A 109 -4.07 18.42 -7.45
N ALA A 110 -3.64 19.68 -7.44
CA ALA A 110 -4.39 20.80 -6.86
C ALA A 110 -5.79 21.00 -7.47
N SER A 111 -5.96 20.71 -8.77
CA SER A 111 -7.24 20.82 -9.48
C SER A 111 -7.91 19.47 -9.75
N LEU A 112 -7.39 18.38 -9.19
CA LEU A 112 -7.91 17.05 -9.42
C LEU A 112 -8.99 16.74 -8.38
N SER A 113 -10.15 16.30 -8.86
CA SER A 113 -11.19 15.61 -8.08
C SER A 113 -11.50 14.29 -8.77
N ALA A 114 -11.09 13.17 -8.19
CA ALA A 114 -11.27 11.85 -8.76
C ALA A 114 -11.32 10.74 -7.71
N VAL A 115 -12.18 9.75 -7.98
CA VAL A 115 -12.30 8.52 -7.20
C VAL A 115 -11.79 7.36 -8.05
N VAL A 116 -10.82 6.61 -7.53
CA VAL A 116 -10.28 5.39 -8.12
C VAL A 116 -10.75 4.20 -7.30
N HIS A 117 -11.41 3.23 -7.94
CA HIS A 117 -11.67 1.93 -7.32
C HIS A 117 -10.64 0.91 -7.76
N TRP A 118 -10.06 0.19 -6.80
CA TRP A 118 -9.12 -0.88 -7.03
C TRP A 118 -9.81 -2.23 -6.82
N ARG A 119 -9.51 -3.20 -7.70
CA ARG A 119 -9.93 -4.59 -7.58
C ARG A 119 -8.71 -5.48 -7.72
N LEU A 120 -8.25 -6.02 -6.60
CA LEU A 120 -7.07 -6.87 -6.52
C LEU A 120 -7.52 -8.32 -6.45
N SER A 121 -7.18 -9.13 -7.45
CA SER A 121 -7.70 -10.49 -7.58
C SER A 121 -7.26 -11.43 -6.44
N GLY A 122 -8.02 -12.49 -6.23
CA GLY A 122 -7.72 -13.51 -5.22
C GLY A 122 -8.01 -13.07 -3.79
N GLY A 123 -8.81 -12.01 -3.62
CA GLY A 123 -9.25 -11.52 -2.31
C GLY A 123 -10.54 -12.18 -1.84
N ALA A 124 -10.89 -11.98 -0.57
CA ALA A 124 -12.07 -12.60 0.05
C ALA A 124 -13.38 -11.84 -0.23
N GLY A 125 -13.31 -10.64 -0.80
CA GLY A 125 -14.49 -9.83 -1.11
C GLY A 125 -15.29 -10.30 -2.33
N ALA A 126 -16.42 -9.62 -2.57
CA ALA A 126 -17.34 -9.96 -3.64
C ALA A 126 -16.66 -10.05 -5.02
N GLY A 127 -16.84 -11.19 -5.69
CA GLY A 127 -16.22 -11.51 -6.98
C GLY A 127 -14.76 -11.96 -6.88
N GLY A 128 -14.26 -12.28 -5.69
CA GLY A 128 -12.89 -12.74 -5.49
C GLY A 128 -11.85 -11.61 -5.52
N TYR A 129 -12.23 -10.42 -5.03
CA TYR A 129 -11.39 -9.23 -5.06
C TYR A 129 -11.24 -8.62 -3.66
N ASP A 130 -10.02 -8.18 -3.33
CA ASP A 130 -9.84 -7.12 -2.34
C ASP A 130 -10.12 -5.79 -3.02
N ARG A 131 -10.79 -4.90 -2.28
CA ARG A 131 -11.30 -3.65 -2.82
C ARG A 131 -10.80 -2.50 -2.00
N TYR A 132 -10.32 -1.49 -2.71
CA TYR A 132 -9.88 -0.24 -2.13
C TYR A 132 -10.42 0.91 -2.95
N GLU A 133 -10.56 2.05 -2.32
CA GLU A 133 -10.84 3.33 -2.92
C GLU A 133 -9.65 4.25 -2.67
N THR A 134 -9.30 5.05 -3.68
CA THR A 134 -8.43 6.21 -3.53
C THR A 134 -9.21 7.43 -3.99
N VAL A 135 -9.44 8.36 -3.08
CA VAL A 135 -10.04 9.66 -3.35
C VAL A 135 -8.93 10.68 -3.41
N ILE A 136 -8.78 11.33 -4.56
CA ILE A 136 -7.89 12.47 -4.74
C ILE A 136 -8.76 13.71 -4.92
N ASP A 137 -8.61 14.67 -4.03
CA ASP A 137 -9.36 15.92 -4.08
C ASP A 137 -8.49 17.09 -3.61
N ASN A 138 -8.39 18.14 -4.43
CA ASN A 138 -7.73 19.40 -4.08
C ASN A 138 -6.32 19.23 -3.48
N GLY A 139 -5.48 18.39 -4.11
CA GLY A 139 -4.12 18.12 -3.63
C GLY A 139 -4.03 17.21 -2.41
N THR A 140 -5.13 16.56 -2.02
CA THR A 140 -5.16 15.54 -0.95
C THR A 140 -5.46 14.16 -1.51
N CYS A 141 -4.94 13.10 -0.87
CA CYS A 141 -5.18 11.72 -1.25
C CYS A 141 -5.52 10.91 0.01
N THR A 142 -6.68 10.25 -0.01
CA THR A 142 -7.09 9.33 1.05
C THR A 142 -7.49 7.99 0.45
N SER A 143 -7.24 6.91 1.19
CA SER A 143 -7.60 5.57 0.77
C SER A 143 -8.29 4.78 1.86
N GLY A 144 -9.16 3.87 1.45
CA GLY A 144 -9.92 2.99 2.36
C GLY A 144 -10.57 1.84 1.63
N GLN A 145 -11.10 0.87 2.36
CA GLN A 145 -11.72 -0.34 1.77
C GLN A 145 -13.20 -0.14 1.41
N ALA A 146 -13.87 0.81 2.06
CA ALA A 146 -15.28 1.10 1.82
C ALA A 146 -15.41 2.14 0.68
N PRO A 147 -16.20 1.87 -0.38
CA PRO A 147 -16.47 2.86 -1.41
C PRO A 147 -17.32 3.99 -0.83
N THR A 148 -16.92 5.24 -1.07
CA THR A 148 -17.63 6.44 -0.60
C THR A 148 -18.34 7.17 -1.74
N ALA A 149 -17.92 6.95 -2.98
CA ALA A 149 -18.46 7.60 -4.17
C ALA A 149 -18.31 6.75 -5.44
N ASP A 150 -18.96 7.18 -6.52
CA ASP A 150 -18.81 6.55 -7.82
C ASP A 150 -17.41 6.80 -8.38
N ALA A 151 -16.76 5.72 -8.83
CA ALA A 151 -15.43 5.80 -9.39
C ALA A 151 -15.41 6.44 -10.77
N ARG A 152 -14.50 7.39 -10.96
CA ARG A 152 -14.07 7.85 -12.30
C ARG A 152 -13.42 6.71 -13.08
N VAL A 153 -12.66 5.86 -12.37
CA VAL A 153 -12.04 4.68 -12.97
C VAL A 153 -11.95 3.52 -11.98
N THR A 154 -12.17 2.31 -12.48
CA THR A 154 -11.87 1.06 -11.76
C THR A 154 -10.70 0.35 -12.41
N LEU A 155 -9.67 0.06 -11.61
CA LEU A 155 -8.48 -0.69 -12.02
C LEU A 155 -8.55 -2.11 -11.45
N THR A 156 -8.44 -3.11 -12.31
CA THR A 156 -8.43 -4.54 -11.91
C THR A 156 -7.12 -5.19 -12.35
N LEU A 157 -6.39 -5.79 -11.41
CA LEU A 157 -5.07 -6.37 -11.64
C LEU A 157 -4.71 -7.37 -10.54
N SER A 158 -3.63 -8.13 -10.75
CA SER A 158 -3.11 -9.01 -9.71
C SER A 158 -2.43 -8.21 -8.60
N PRO A 159 -2.46 -8.69 -7.34
CA PRO A 159 -1.66 -8.11 -6.25
C PRO A 159 -0.18 -7.93 -6.59
N THR A 160 0.44 -8.92 -7.27
CA THR A 160 1.85 -8.87 -7.66
C THR A 160 2.14 -7.80 -8.71
N ASP A 161 1.28 -7.68 -9.73
CA ASP A 161 1.43 -6.61 -10.73
C ASP A 161 1.17 -5.23 -10.11
N PHE A 162 0.25 -5.13 -9.13
CA PHE A 162 0.03 -3.91 -8.34
C PHE A 162 1.28 -3.51 -7.57
N LEU A 163 1.87 -4.43 -6.79
CA LEU A 163 3.11 -4.20 -6.05
C LEU A 163 4.23 -3.69 -6.97
N ARG A 164 4.46 -4.39 -8.08
CA ARG A 164 5.50 -4.00 -9.04
C ARG A 164 5.24 -2.65 -9.70
N ALA A 165 3.98 -2.29 -9.92
CA ALA A 165 3.60 -1.00 -10.48
C ALA A 165 3.86 0.15 -9.50
N VAL A 166 3.38 0.01 -8.25
CA VAL A 166 3.47 1.09 -7.25
C VAL A 166 4.90 1.29 -6.73
N THR A 167 5.76 0.27 -6.81
CA THR A 167 7.20 0.41 -6.50
C THR A 167 8.05 0.82 -7.70
N GLY A 168 7.43 1.12 -8.85
CA GLY A 168 8.14 1.52 -10.07
C GLY A 168 8.96 0.40 -10.74
N SER A 169 8.84 -0.85 -10.27
CA SER A 169 9.55 -2.01 -10.83
C SER A 169 9.02 -2.41 -12.21
N VAL A 170 7.79 -2.04 -12.55
CA VAL A 170 7.18 -2.27 -13.87
C VAL A 170 6.43 -1.03 -14.34
N ASN A 171 6.51 -0.76 -15.65
CA ASN A 171 5.74 0.29 -16.29
C ASN A 171 4.25 -0.09 -16.40
N VAL A 172 3.36 0.74 -15.83
CA VAL A 172 1.90 0.54 -15.81
C VAL A 172 1.30 0.48 -17.22
N ALA A 173 1.78 1.30 -18.15
CA ALA A 173 1.33 1.27 -19.54
C ALA A 173 1.66 -0.08 -20.20
N MET A 174 2.82 -0.67 -19.89
CA MET A 174 3.17 -2.00 -20.38
C MET A 174 2.28 -3.10 -19.79
N LEU A 175 1.88 -3.00 -18.52
CA LEU A 175 0.92 -3.93 -17.92
C LEU A 175 -0.45 -3.82 -18.59
N PHE A 176 -0.91 -2.61 -18.89
CA PHE A 176 -2.14 -2.37 -19.62
C PHE A 176 -2.08 -2.95 -21.04
N MET A 177 -1.03 -2.66 -21.80
CA MET A 177 -0.82 -3.20 -23.15
C MET A 177 -0.79 -4.73 -23.18
N ARG A 178 -0.29 -5.36 -22.11
CA ARG A 178 -0.26 -6.83 -21.95
C ARG A 178 -1.58 -7.41 -21.42
N GLY A 179 -2.60 -6.59 -21.18
CA GLY A 179 -3.88 -7.01 -20.63
C GLY A 179 -3.85 -7.44 -19.16
N LYS A 180 -2.76 -7.14 -18.44
CA LYS A 180 -2.60 -7.46 -17.01
C LYS A 180 -3.33 -6.49 -16.09
N VAL A 181 -3.60 -5.29 -16.58
CA VAL A 181 -4.47 -4.31 -15.93
C VAL A 181 -5.70 -4.12 -16.79
N LYS A 182 -6.88 -4.39 -16.23
CA LYS A 182 -8.16 -4.04 -16.85
C LYS A 182 -8.62 -2.69 -16.31
N VAL A 183 -9.02 -1.82 -17.21
CA VAL A 183 -9.48 -0.47 -16.89
C VAL A 183 -10.95 -0.35 -17.28
N LYS A 184 -11.79 0.13 -16.36
CA LYS A 184 -13.19 0.48 -16.63
C LYS A 184 -13.42 1.93 -16.25
N GLY A 185 -13.95 2.75 -17.16
CA GLY A 185 -14.18 4.18 -16.94
C GLY A 185 -13.21 5.03 -17.76
N ASP A 186 -12.66 6.08 -17.15
CA ASP A 186 -11.76 7.01 -17.82
C ASP A 186 -10.34 6.44 -18.01
N ILE A 187 -10.07 5.92 -19.21
CA ILE A 187 -8.79 5.32 -19.58
C ILE A 187 -7.66 6.36 -19.64
N ALA A 188 -7.96 7.58 -20.12
CA ALA A 188 -6.97 8.64 -20.23
C ALA A 188 -6.49 9.07 -18.83
N PHE A 189 -7.42 9.18 -17.89
CA PHE A 189 -7.10 9.43 -16.49
C PHE A 189 -6.25 8.29 -15.89
N ALA A 190 -6.63 7.02 -16.10
CA ALA A 190 -5.85 5.89 -15.61
C ALA A 190 -4.40 5.88 -16.14
N ALA A 191 -4.19 6.21 -17.41
CA ALA A 191 -2.85 6.29 -18.00
C ALA A 191 -1.98 7.38 -17.36
N GLY A 192 -2.59 8.47 -16.88
CA GLY A 192 -1.91 9.58 -16.22
C GLY A 192 -1.83 9.50 -14.70
N LEU A 193 -2.53 8.56 -14.05
CA LEU A 193 -2.71 8.52 -12.60
C LEU A 193 -1.38 8.54 -11.83
N ILE A 194 -0.39 7.77 -12.27
CA ILE A 194 0.91 7.66 -11.60
C ILE A 194 1.69 8.99 -11.59
N ASN A 195 1.42 9.89 -12.53
CA ASN A 195 2.14 11.16 -12.67
C ASN A 195 1.75 12.19 -11.58
N TYR A 196 0.69 11.93 -10.82
CA TYR A 196 0.30 12.73 -9.66
C TYR A 196 1.08 12.35 -8.41
N PHE A 197 1.89 11.29 -8.44
CA PHE A 197 2.65 10.82 -7.29
C PHE A 197 4.16 10.98 -7.52
N ASP A 198 4.88 11.43 -6.51
CA ASP A 198 6.35 11.50 -6.49
C ASP A 198 6.94 10.26 -5.81
N LEU A 199 6.72 9.09 -6.41
CA LEU A 199 7.12 7.82 -5.82
C LEU A 199 8.65 7.65 -5.90
N PRO A 200 9.32 7.26 -4.80
CA PRO A 200 10.72 6.88 -4.83
C PRO A 200 10.91 5.75 -5.83
N ARG A 201 11.89 5.89 -6.71
CA ARG A 201 12.32 4.80 -7.59
C ARG A 201 13.41 4.01 -6.87
N PRO A 202 13.44 2.68 -7.03
CA PRO A 202 14.53 1.89 -6.49
C PRO A 202 15.84 2.45 -7.06
N ALA A 203 16.80 2.76 -6.18
CA ALA A 203 18.15 3.09 -6.60
C ALA A 203 18.69 1.91 -7.43
N GLN A 204 19.21 2.21 -8.63
CA GLN A 204 19.80 1.22 -9.52
C GLN A 204 21.00 0.52 -8.87
#